data_AF-Q649G2-F1
#
_entry.id   AF-Q649G2-F1
#
_cell.length_a   1.000
_cell.length_b   1.000
_cell.length_c   1.000
_cell.angle_alpha   90.00
_cell.angle_beta   90.00
_cell.angle_gamma   90.00
#
_symmetry.space_group_name_H-M   'P 1'
#
loop_
_entity.id
_entity.type
_entity.pdbx_description
1 polymer ?
#
loop_
_entity_poly.entity_id
_entity_poly.type
_entity_poly.pdbx_seq_one_letter_code
_entity_poly.pdbx_strand_id
1 'polypeptide(L)'
;MADKLSKYNMLLQIIIGSFIGTIGLFMVPLCNDFITLLLVNVFIGIGAAISIPVLADIAVVIGKKVGIGSWMGIFNTTISLGIIVAPLMSGVVMDYSGINSVFYYTGIVSLLCTLIGCFYVWSWSKVNKRV
;
A
#
# COMPACT_ATOMS: atom_id res chain seq x y z
N MET A 1 -13.71 23.71 -3.46
CA MET A 1 -13.94 22.90 -2.23
C MET A 1 -14.23 21.43 -2.53
N ALA A 2 -14.87 21.08 -3.67
CA ALA A 2 -15.11 19.69 -4.09
C ALA A 2 -13.82 18.83 -4.27
N ASP A 3 -12.74 19.39 -4.84
CA ASP A 3 -11.49 18.64 -5.09
C ASP A 3 -10.66 18.26 -3.85
N LYS A 4 -10.89 18.91 -2.71
CA LYS A 4 -10.18 18.58 -1.46
C LYS A 4 -10.85 17.42 -0.73
N LEU A 5 -12.17 17.31 -0.84
CA LEU A 5 -12.95 16.26 -0.19
C LEU A 5 -12.75 14.90 -0.88
N SER A 6 -12.60 14.89 -2.22
CA SER A 6 -12.31 13.66 -2.97
C SER A 6 -10.93 13.08 -2.62
N LYS A 7 -9.90 13.94 -2.52
CA LYS A 7 -8.53 13.52 -2.17
C LYS A 7 -8.42 12.92 -0.77
N TYR A 8 -9.15 13.44 0.20
CA TYR A 8 -9.18 12.88 1.55
C TYR A 8 -9.81 11.48 1.56
N ASN A 9 -10.94 11.32 0.86
CA ASN A 9 -11.62 10.03 0.74
C ASN A 9 -10.77 8.99 -0.01
N MET A 10 -10.05 9.42 -1.04
CA MET A 10 -9.07 8.60 -1.77
C MET A 10 -7.92 8.13 -0.87
N LEU A 11 -7.35 9.02 -0.07
CA LEU A 11 -6.29 8.65 0.89
C LEU A 11 -6.81 7.69 1.98
N LEU A 12 -8.06 7.87 2.44
CA LEU A 12 -8.72 6.93 3.34
C LEU A 12 -8.92 5.54 2.71
N GLN A 13 -9.30 5.47 1.44
CA GLN A 13 -9.45 4.20 0.71
C GLN A 13 -8.14 3.43 0.62
N ILE A 14 -7.02 4.12 0.37
CA ILE A 14 -5.68 3.49 0.36
C ILE A 14 -5.32 2.95 1.75
N ILE A 15 -5.61 3.71 2.81
CA ILE A 15 -5.33 3.25 4.19
C ILE A 15 -6.17 2.02 4.53
N ILE A 16 -7.47 2.04 4.22
CA ILE A 16 -8.37 0.91 4.49
C ILE A 16 -7.90 -0.33 3.72
N GLY A 17 -7.56 -0.18 2.44
CA GLY A 17 -7.02 -1.27 1.63
C GLY A 17 -5.69 -1.81 2.16
N SER A 18 -4.79 -0.93 2.60
CA SER A 18 -3.50 -1.31 3.19
C SER A 18 -3.66 -2.01 4.53
N PHE A 19 -4.58 -1.54 5.38
CA PHE A 19 -4.88 -2.15 6.67
C PHE A 19 -5.46 -3.56 6.52
N ILE A 20 -6.39 -3.75 5.58
CA ILE A 20 -6.91 -5.07 5.20
C ILE A 20 -5.77 -5.97 4.69
N GLY A 21 -4.88 -5.42 3.87
CA GLY A 21 -3.70 -6.13 3.37
C GLY A 21 -2.75 -6.57 4.48
N THR A 22 -2.47 -5.71 5.46
CA THR A 22 -1.60 -6.05 6.61
C THR A 22 -2.21 -7.14 7.48
N ILE A 23 -3.51 -7.08 7.75
CA ILE A 23 -4.25 -8.13 8.50
C ILE A 23 -4.19 -9.45 7.73
N GLY A 24 -4.41 -9.40 6.41
CA GLY A 24 -4.29 -10.57 5.54
C GLY A 24 -2.90 -11.18 5.59
N LEU A 25 -1.84 -10.38 5.46
CA LEU A 25 -0.45 -10.86 5.51
C LEU A 25 -0.10 -11.58 6.82
N PHE A 26 -0.63 -11.10 7.96
CA PHE A 26 -0.45 -11.75 9.25
C PHE A 26 -1.22 -13.07 9.37
N MET A 27 -2.35 -13.22 8.67
CA MET A 27 -3.13 -14.46 8.63
C MET A 27 -2.51 -15.53 7.72
N VAL A 28 -1.79 -15.15 6.66
CA VAL A 28 -1.17 -16.11 5.72
C VAL A 28 -0.29 -17.17 6.40
N PRO A 29 0.65 -16.86 7.33
CA PRO A 29 1.50 -17.87 7.96
C PRO A 29 0.77 -18.73 9.01
N LEU A 30 -0.44 -18.36 9.43
CA LEU A 30 -1.29 -19.14 10.35
C LEU A 30 -2.19 -20.13 9.62
N CYS A 31 -2.35 -19.99 8.31
CA CYS A 31 -3.18 -20.83 7.46
C CYS A 31 -2.43 -22.10 7.05
N ASN A 32 -2.84 -23.26 7.57
CA ASN A 32 -2.32 -24.57 7.13
C ASN A 32 -3.09 -25.16 5.93
N ASP A 33 -4.28 -24.63 5.62
CA ASP A 33 -5.18 -25.15 4.58
C ASP A 33 -5.24 -24.25 3.34
N PHE A 34 -5.17 -24.86 2.16
CA PHE A 34 -5.23 -24.17 0.86
C PHE A 34 -6.46 -23.26 0.72
N ILE A 35 -7.63 -23.70 1.20
CA ILE A 35 -8.88 -22.95 1.11
C ILE A 35 -8.83 -21.66 1.95
N THR A 36 -8.23 -21.74 3.15
CA THR A 36 -8.10 -20.56 4.02
C THR A 36 -7.11 -19.55 3.44
N LEU A 37 -6.02 -20.05 2.85
CA LEU A 37 -5.01 -19.22 2.18
C LEU A 37 -5.59 -18.54 0.91
N LEU A 38 -6.44 -19.24 0.16
CA LEU A 38 -7.16 -18.67 -0.98
C LEU A 38 -8.13 -17.56 -0.56
N LEU A 39 -8.94 -17.79 0.48
CA LEU A 39 -9.86 -16.78 1.01
C LEU A 39 -9.13 -15.52 1.48
N VAL A 40 -8.01 -15.68 2.21
CA VAL A 40 -7.18 -14.56 2.67
C VAL A 40 -6.62 -13.77 1.47
N ASN A 41 -6.14 -14.45 0.43
CA ASN A 41 -5.63 -13.78 -0.78
C ASN A 41 -6.73 -13.04 -1.56
N VAL A 42 -7.96 -13.56 -1.60
CA VAL A 42 -9.09 -12.83 -2.20
C VAL A 42 -9.35 -11.54 -1.41
N PHE A 43 -9.34 -11.60 -0.08
CA PHE A 43 -9.49 -10.42 0.78
C PHE A 43 -8.39 -9.37 0.55
N ILE A 44 -7.13 -9.81 0.47
CA ILE A 44 -5.99 -8.94 0.15
C ILE A 44 -6.17 -8.34 -1.26
N GLY A 45 -6.58 -9.15 -2.23
CA GLY A 45 -6.81 -8.73 -3.61
C GLY A 45 -7.88 -7.65 -3.74
N ILE A 46 -8.96 -7.73 -2.97
CA ILE A 46 -10.01 -6.69 -2.92
C ILE A 46 -9.42 -5.36 -2.41
N GLY A 47 -8.61 -5.39 -1.36
CA GLY A 47 -7.93 -4.20 -0.84
C GLY A 47 -6.99 -3.55 -1.87
N ALA A 48 -6.24 -4.37 -2.60
CA ALA A 48 -5.36 -3.92 -3.67
C ALA A 48 -6.14 -3.34 -4.87
N ALA A 49 -7.26 -3.97 -5.26
CA ALA A 49 -8.10 -3.52 -6.36
C ALA A 49 -8.69 -2.12 -6.14
N ILE A 50 -8.91 -1.73 -4.89
CA ILE A 50 -9.35 -0.37 -4.53
C ILE A 50 -8.17 0.61 -4.50
N SER A 51 -7.02 0.18 -3.98
CA SER A 51 -5.89 1.08 -3.72
C SER A 51 -5.12 1.50 -4.98
N ILE A 52 -4.91 0.57 -5.92
CA ILE A 52 -4.15 0.80 -7.16
C ILE A 52 -4.76 1.91 -8.04
N PRO A 53 -6.07 1.89 -8.40
CA PRO A 53 -6.65 2.94 -9.24
C PRO A 53 -6.65 4.31 -8.55
N VAL A 54 -6.79 4.34 -7.22
CA VAL A 54 -6.73 5.58 -6.44
C VAL A 54 -5.32 6.19 -6.46
N LEU A 55 -4.28 5.36 -6.32
CA LEU A 55 -2.88 5.79 -6.45
C LEU A 55 -2.59 6.36 -7.84
N ALA A 56 -3.09 5.71 -8.89
CA ALA A 56 -2.93 6.17 -10.27
C ALA A 56 -3.64 7.53 -10.50
N ASP A 57 -4.86 7.71 -9.99
CA ASP A 57 -5.59 8.97 -10.11
C ASP A 57 -4.86 10.12 -9.39
N ILE A 58 -4.37 9.88 -8.17
CA ILE A 58 -3.56 10.86 -7.44
C ILE A 58 -2.31 11.26 -8.25
N ALA A 59 -1.62 10.29 -8.86
CA ALA A 59 -0.47 10.56 -9.70
C ALA A 59 -0.84 11.41 -10.94
N VAL A 60 -1.99 11.16 -11.58
CA VAL A 60 -2.48 11.97 -12.72
C VAL A 60 -2.78 13.40 -12.27
N VAL A 61 -3.45 13.58 -11.13
CA VAL A 61 -3.84 14.90 -10.62
C VAL A 61 -2.61 15.75 -10.28
N ILE A 62 -1.55 15.14 -9.73
CA ILE A 62 -0.27 15.82 -9.50
C ILE A 62 0.43 16.11 -10.82
N GLY A 63 0.48 15.12 -11.72
CA GLY A 63 1.08 15.25 -13.04
C GLY A 63 0.46 16.34 -13.91
N LYS A 64 -0.85 16.60 -13.81
CA LYS A 64 -1.52 17.71 -14.53
C LYS A 64 -0.95 19.09 -14.18
N LYS A 65 -0.33 19.25 -13.01
CA LYS A 65 0.25 20.54 -12.57
C LYS A 65 1.72 20.73 -12.98
N VAL A 66 2.47 19.64 -13.12
CA VAL A 66 3.94 19.65 -13.29
C VAL A 66 4.37 19.11 -14.66
N GLY A 67 3.48 18.39 -15.36
CA GLY A 67 3.73 17.69 -16.62
C GLY A 67 3.48 16.18 -16.47
N ILE A 68 2.40 15.67 -17.10
CA ILE A 68 1.90 14.30 -16.88
C ILE A 68 2.95 13.25 -17.28
N GLY A 69 3.60 13.39 -18.43
CA GLY A 69 4.57 12.40 -18.91
C GLY A 69 5.82 12.29 -18.03
N SER A 70 6.36 13.42 -17.57
CA SER A 70 7.55 13.44 -16.70
C SER A 70 7.23 12.91 -15.30
N TRP A 71 6.10 13.33 -14.72
CA TRP A 71 5.66 12.84 -13.41
C TRP A 71 5.30 11.36 -13.42
N MET A 72 4.63 10.87 -14.46
CA MET A 72 4.33 9.44 -14.60
C MET A 72 5.58 8.60 -14.83
N GLY A 73 6.62 9.13 -15.49
CA GLY A 73 7.93 8.48 -15.58
C GLY A 73 8.57 8.28 -14.20
N ILE A 74 8.56 9.30 -13.35
CA ILE A 74 9.08 9.23 -11.97
C ILE A 74 8.22 8.27 -11.12
N PHE A 75 6.89 8.34 -11.27
CA PHE A 75 5.97 7.46 -10.56
C PHE A 75 6.19 5.98 -10.93
N ASN A 76 6.29 5.68 -12.23
CA ASN A 76 6.48 4.32 -12.70
C ASN A 76 7.85 3.76 -12.31
N THR A 77 8.91 4.58 -12.38
CA THR A 77 10.25 4.17 -11.91
C THR A 77 10.26 3.87 -10.41
N THR A 78 9.56 4.66 -9.60
CA THR A 78 9.41 4.40 -8.16
C THR A 78 8.68 3.08 -7.89
N ILE A 79 7.59 2.80 -8.62
CA ILE A 79 6.88 1.51 -8.53
C ILE A 79 7.80 0.35 -8.92
N SER A 80 8.49 0.46 -10.06
CA SER A 80 9.41 -0.59 -10.52
C SER A 80 10.51 -0.87 -9.50
N LEU A 81 11.08 0.18 -8.89
CA LEU A 81 12.05 0.02 -7.81
C LEU A 81 11.45 -0.74 -6.62
N GLY A 82 10.23 -0.42 -6.19
CA GLY A 82 9.55 -1.16 -5.13
C GLY A 82 9.36 -2.65 -5.47
N ILE A 83 8.94 -2.96 -6.70
CA ILE A 83 8.75 -4.33 -7.19
C ILE A 83 10.08 -5.10 -7.25
N ILE A 84 11.21 -4.44 -7.49
CA ILE A 84 12.52 -5.08 -7.51
C ILE A 84 13.05 -5.28 -6.08
N VAL A 85 12.94 -4.25 -5.25
CA VAL A 85 13.49 -4.25 -3.87
C VAL A 85 12.72 -5.22 -2.97
N ALA A 86 11.40 -5.35 -3.14
CA ALA A 86 10.58 -6.20 -2.27
C ALA A 86 10.95 -7.70 -2.34
N PRO A 87 11.05 -8.36 -3.52
CA PRO A 87 11.53 -9.74 -3.64
C PRO A 87 12.98 -9.93 -3.22
N LEU A 88 13.82 -8.93 -3.44
CA LEU A 88 15.23 -8.99 -3.05
C LEU A 88 15.36 -9.03 -1.52
N MET A 89 14.61 -8.16 -0.83
CA MET A 89 14.53 -8.15 0.62
C MET A 89 13.87 -9.41 1.17
N SER A 90 12.77 -9.87 0.57
CA SER A 90 12.07 -11.07 1.02
C SER A 90 12.88 -12.35 0.78
N GLY A 91 13.66 -12.43 -0.30
CA GLY A 91 14.56 -13.54 -0.60
C GLY A 91 15.69 -13.66 0.43
N VAL A 92 16.34 -12.55 0.78
CA VAL A 92 17.37 -12.55 1.83
C VAL A 92 16.79 -13.04 3.17
N VAL A 93 15.59 -12.60 3.53
CA VAL A 93 14.92 -13.06 4.77
C VAL A 93 14.54 -14.55 4.70
N MET A 94 14.19 -15.05 3.51
CA MET A 94 13.87 -16.46 3.27
C MET A 94 15.07 -17.37 3.54
N ASP A 95 16.26 -16.96 3.08
CA ASP A 95 17.49 -17.75 3.19
C ASP A 95 17.92 -18.01 4.65
N TYR A 96 17.67 -17.06 5.56
CA TYR A 96 18.09 -17.18 6.96
C TYR A 96 17.08 -17.89 7.88
N SER A 97 15.77 -17.75 7.63
CA SER A 97 14.75 -18.12 8.63
C SER A 97 13.51 -18.81 8.05
N GLY A 98 13.58 -19.25 6.79
CA GLY A 98 12.51 -19.98 6.12
C GLY A 98 11.32 -19.11 5.75
N ILE A 99 10.33 -19.72 5.10
CA ILE A 99 9.21 -19.03 4.45
C ILE A 99 8.30 -18.30 5.44
N ASN A 100 8.07 -18.86 6.63
CA ASN A 100 7.19 -18.25 7.64
C ASN A 100 7.73 -16.90 8.14
N SER A 101 9.05 -16.75 8.26
CA SER A 101 9.69 -15.52 8.75
C SER A 101 9.56 -14.37 7.77
N VAL A 102 9.50 -14.66 6.46
CA VAL A 102 9.27 -13.67 5.41
C VAL A 102 7.90 -13.02 5.57
N PHE A 103 6.87 -13.80 5.91
CA PHE A 103 5.52 -13.29 6.14
C PHE A 103 5.44 -12.40 7.37
N TYR A 104 6.11 -12.76 8.46
CA TYR A 104 6.19 -11.88 9.64
C TYR A 104 6.94 -10.57 9.33
N TYR A 105 8.07 -10.66 8.62
CA TYR A 105 8.85 -9.47 8.23
C TYR A 105 8.05 -8.53 7.32
N THR A 106 7.45 -9.09 6.26
CA THR A 106 6.60 -8.32 5.32
C THR A 106 5.35 -7.77 6.01
N GLY A 107 4.79 -8.48 6.98
CA GLY A 107 3.71 -8.01 7.84
C GLY A 107 4.12 -6.79 8.67
N ILE A 108 5.27 -6.84 9.35
CA ILE A 108 5.80 -5.72 10.15
C ILE A 108 6.08 -4.49 9.26
N VAL A 109 6.71 -4.71 8.10
CA VAL A 109 6.99 -3.63 7.14
C VAL A 109 5.68 -3.01 6.62
N SER A 110 4.68 -3.83 6.31
CA SER A 110 3.36 -3.36 5.88
C SER A 110 2.64 -2.54 6.97
N LEU A 111 2.77 -2.97 8.23
CA LEU A 111 2.19 -2.28 9.38
C LEU A 111 2.85 -0.91 9.61
N LEU A 112 4.19 -0.85 9.54
CA LEU A 112 4.94 0.42 9.60
C LEU A 112 4.55 1.35 8.46
N CYS A 113 4.43 0.84 7.23
CA CYS A 113 4.02 1.63 6.07
C CYS A 113 2.60 2.20 6.26
N THR A 114 1.68 1.39 6.76
CA THR A 114 0.30 1.82 7.05
C THR A 114 0.24 2.85 8.17
N LEU A 115 1.06 2.71 9.22
CA LEU A 115 1.18 3.70 10.31
C LEU A 115 1.70 5.05 9.79
N ILE A 116 2.75 5.03 8.96
CA ILE A 116 3.30 6.23 8.34
C ILE A 116 2.26 6.89 7.43
N GLY A 117 1.54 6.10 6.63
CA GLY A 117 0.44 6.59 5.79
C GLY A 117 -0.68 7.24 6.61
N CYS A 118 -1.08 6.60 7.70
CA CYS A 118 -2.07 7.14 8.64
C CYS A 118 -1.61 8.46 9.28
N PHE A 119 -0.36 8.53 9.74
CA PHE A 119 0.22 9.74 10.29
C PHE A 119 0.27 10.88 9.26
N TYR A 120 0.62 10.57 8.02
CA TYR A 120 0.68 11.55 6.95
C TYR A 120 -0.72 12.10 6.61
N VAL A 121 -1.73 11.23 6.53
CA VAL A 121 -3.14 11.64 6.31
C VAL A 121 -3.67 12.47 7.47
N TRP A 122 -3.38 12.09 8.71
CA TRP A 122 -3.76 12.86 9.89
C TRP A 122 -3.09 14.23 9.93
N SER A 123 -1.80 14.31 9.60
CA SER A 123 -1.05 15.56 9.50
C SER A 123 -1.62 16.47 8.41
N TRP A 124 -1.94 15.92 7.24
CA TRP A 124 -2.56 16.65 6.13
C TRP A 124 -3.98 17.16 6.49
N SER A 125 -4.75 16.37 7.24
CA SER A 125 -6.06 16.74 7.78
C SER A 125 -5.99 17.92 8.76
N LYS A 126 -4.95 17.98 9.62
CA LYS A 126 -4.74 19.10 10.55
C LYS A 126 -4.35 20.40 9.86
N VAL A 127 -3.48 20.35 8.85
CA VAL A 127 -3.01 21.54 8.12
C VAL A 127 -4.15 22.23 7.37
N ASN A 128 -5.12 21.47 6.86
CA ASN A 128 -6.19 22.01 6.04
C ASN A 128 -7.46 22.40 6.83
N LYS A 129 -7.47 22.28 8.17
CA LYS A 129 -8.53 22.81 9.05
C LYS A 129 -8.27 24.26 9.51
N ARG A 130 -7.14 24.87 9.13
CA ARG A 130 -6.77 26.25 9.51
C ARG A 130 -6.90 27.28 8.36
N VAL A 131 -7.55 26.94 7.25
CA VAL A 131 -7.83 27.87 6.14
C VAL A 131 -9.28 27.76 5.70
#